data_AF-A0A842J4R4-F1
#
_entry.id   AF-A0A842J4R4-F1
#
_cell.length_a   1.000
_cell.length_b   1.000
_cell.length_c   1.000
_cell.angle_alpha   90.00
_cell.angle_beta   90.00
_cell.angle_gamma   90.00
#
_symmetry.space_group_name_H-M   'P 1'
#
loop_
_entity.id
_entity.type
_entity.pdbx_description
1 polymer ?
#
loop_
_entity_poly.entity_id
_entity_poly.type
_entity_poly.pdbx_seq_one_letter_code
_entity_poly.pdbx_strand_id
1 'polypeptide(L)'
;MASTQRELADELGAKFLEFCSSYLNEKCVIAKSEFTYQESFLPASLTIEAYTKKPTANTTMVDAYIGNVHFRLNYDYVYEEYDDDHFKDEYVYQYLDFQI
;
A
#
# COMPACT_ATOMS: atom_id res chain seq x y z
N MET A 1 10.38 -9.38 -21.64
CA MET A 1 10.45 -7.97 -21.17
C MET A 1 9.39 -7.67 -20.12
N ALA A 2 8.12 -8.07 -20.29
CA ALA A 2 7.07 -7.89 -19.28
C ALA A 2 7.33 -8.60 -17.93
N SER A 3 8.08 -9.72 -17.90
CA SER A 3 8.40 -10.44 -16.66
C SER A 3 9.31 -9.63 -15.73
N THR A 4 10.38 -9.04 -16.26
CA THR A 4 11.38 -8.30 -15.47
C THR A 4 10.82 -7.03 -14.84
N GLN A 5 9.90 -6.34 -15.52
CA GLN A 5 9.27 -5.15 -14.98
C GLN A 5 8.28 -5.49 -13.87
N ARG A 6 7.49 -6.55 -14.04
CA ARG A 6 6.61 -7.00 -12.98
C ARG A 6 7.38 -7.47 -11.75
N GLU A 7 8.45 -8.25 -11.95
CA GLU A 7 9.35 -8.67 -10.87
C GLU A 7 9.96 -7.48 -10.12
N LEU A 8 10.38 -6.44 -10.84
CA LEU A 8 10.90 -5.21 -10.23
C LEU A 8 9.81 -4.46 -9.44
N ALA A 9 8.59 -4.35 -9.98
CA ALA A 9 7.46 -3.72 -9.28
C ALA A 9 7.12 -4.50 -8.00
N ASP A 10 7.10 -5.83 -8.06
CA ASP A 10 6.83 -6.69 -6.91
C ASP A 10 7.94 -6.56 -5.85
N GLU A 11 9.22 -6.55 -6.23
CA GLU A 11 10.34 -6.39 -5.30
C GLU A 11 10.34 -5.02 -4.61
N LEU A 12 10.15 -3.94 -5.37
CA LEU A 12 10.04 -2.60 -4.79
C LEU A 12 8.78 -2.45 -3.92
N GLY A 13 7.66 -3.03 -4.35
CA GLY A 13 6.43 -3.08 -3.56
C GLY A 13 6.65 -3.76 -2.22
N ALA A 14 7.31 -4.92 -2.21
CA ALA A 14 7.66 -5.65 -0.99
C ALA A 14 8.59 -4.85 -0.06
N LYS A 15 9.61 -4.18 -0.61
CA LYS A 15 10.52 -3.32 0.17
C LYS A 15 9.79 -2.12 0.77
N PHE A 16 8.87 -1.52 0.01
CA PHE A 16 8.05 -0.41 0.50
C PHE A 16 7.11 -0.86 1.62
N LEU A 17 6.51 -2.05 1.49
CA LEU A 17 5.67 -2.66 2.51
C LEU A 17 6.44 -2.91 3.82
N GLU A 18 7.65 -3.47 3.71
CA GLU A 18 8.54 -3.71 4.85
C GLU A 18 8.92 -2.40 5.56
N PHE A 19 9.30 -1.38 4.77
CA PHE A 19 9.62 -0.05 5.30
C PHE A 19 8.43 0.56 6.05
N CYS A 20 7.25 0.61 5.42
CA CYS A 20 6.07 1.22 6.03
C CYS A 20 5.67 0.48 7.32
N SER A 21 5.71 -0.86 7.29
CA SER A 21 5.36 -1.67 8.46
C SER A 21 6.34 -1.49 9.63
N SER A 22 7.65 -1.40 9.33
CA SER A 22 8.67 -1.19 10.36
C SER A 22 8.70 0.25 10.89
N TYR A 23 8.55 1.25 10.01
CA TYR A 23 8.66 2.66 10.36
C TYR A 23 7.45 3.17 11.12
N LEU A 24 6.25 2.78 10.68
CA LEU A 24 4.99 3.22 11.30
C LEU A 24 4.61 2.37 12.51
N ASN A 25 5.26 1.21 12.69
CA ASN A 25 4.86 0.20 13.66
C ASN A 25 3.37 -0.19 13.50
N GLU A 26 2.89 -0.17 12.27
CA GLU A 26 1.50 -0.41 11.88
C GLU A 26 1.48 -1.27 10.62
N LYS A 27 0.48 -2.15 10.51
CA LYS A 27 0.35 -2.98 9.32
C LYS A 27 0.08 -2.11 8.11
N CYS A 28 0.81 -2.40 7.03
CA CYS A 28 0.59 -1.79 5.73
C CYS A 28 0.14 -2.86 4.73
N VAL A 29 -0.60 -2.48 3.70
CA VAL A 29 -1.07 -3.36 2.61
C VAL A 29 -0.81 -2.67 1.29
N ILE A 30 -0.21 -3.38 0.33
CA ILE A 30 -0.02 -2.87 -1.03
C ILE A 30 -1.34 -2.98 -1.79
N ALA A 31 -1.85 -1.86 -2.30
CA ALA A 31 -3.03 -1.81 -3.17
C ALA A 31 -2.65 -1.73 -4.65
N LYS A 32 -1.46 -1.18 -4.95
CA LYS A 32 -1.02 -0.96 -6.32
C LYS A 32 0.49 -1.10 -6.42
N SER A 33 0.96 -1.82 -7.44
CA SER A 33 2.38 -1.83 -7.83
C SER A 33 2.47 -2.10 -9.33
N GLU A 34 2.44 -1.04 -10.14
CA GLU A 34 2.36 -1.20 -11.59
C GLU A 34 3.07 -0.09 -12.37
N PHE A 35 3.58 -0.49 -13.55
CA PHE A 35 4.14 0.45 -14.52
C PHE A 35 3.02 1.13 -15.29
N THR A 36 2.99 2.46 -15.24
CA THR A 36 2.15 3.29 -16.10
C THR A 36 2.98 3.75 -17.30
N TYR A 37 2.50 3.36 -18.49
CA TYR A 37 3.03 3.80 -19.77
C TYR A 37 2.18 4.95 -20.28
N GLN A 38 2.80 6.09 -20.57
CA GLN A 38 2.11 7.23 -21.16
C GLN A 38 2.21 7.13 -22.69
N GLU A 39 1.22 7.64 -23.42
CA GLU A 39 1.23 7.69 -24.90
C GLU A 39 2.26 8.69 -25.48
N SER A 40 3.07 9.33 -24.63
CA SER A 40 4.08 10.32 -25.00
C SER A 40 5.50 9.73 -24.95
N PHE A 41 6.50 10.48 -25.44
CA PHE A 41 7.94 10.13 -25.33
C PHE A 41 8.49 10.14 -23.89
N LEU A 42 7.62 10.19 -22.88
CA LEU A 42 8.01 10.17 -21.48
C LEU A 42 8.39 8.74 -21.06
N PRO A 43 9.43 8.59 -20.23
CA PRO A 43 9.82 7.28 -19.73
C PRO A 43 8.70 6.68 -18.88
N ALA A 44 8.60 5.34 -18.89
CA ALA A 44 7.64 4.62 -18.07
C ALA A 44 7.82 4.99 -16.59
N SER A 45 6.69 5.16 -15.91
CA SER A 45 6.65 5.45 -14.47
C SER A 45 6.15 4.24 -13.70
N LEU A 46 6.67 4.00 -12.51
CA LEU A 46 6.20 2.94 -11.61
C LEU A 46 5.46 3.61 -10.46
N THR A 47 4.20 3.21 -10.24
CA THR A 47 3.42 3.67 -9.10
C THR A 47 3.26 2.53 -8.11
N ILE A 48 3.65 2.77 -6.86
CA ILE A 48 3.47 1.85 -5.74
C ILE A 48 2.61 2.54 -4.70
N GLU A 49 1.43 1.99 -4.41
CA GLU A 49 0.50 2.53 -3.42
C GLU A 49 0.27 1.51 -2.31
N ALA A 50 0.40 1.97 -1.07
CA ALA A 50 0.09 1.22 0.14
C ALA A 50 -0.96 1.93 0.99
N TYR A 51 -1.67 1.16 1.79
CA TYR A 51 -2.61 1.63 2.79
C TYR A 51 -2.13 1.21 4.18
N THR A 52 -2.35 2.07 5.15
CA THR A 52 -2.18 1.76 6.58
C THR A 52 -3.31 2.40 7.36
N LYS A 53 -3.63 1.86 8.54
CA LYS A 53 -4.64 2.48 9.40
C LYS A 53 -4.15 3.85 9.83
N LYS A 54 -5.06 4.83 9.85
CA LYS A 54 -4.73 6.22 10.18
C LYS A 54 -4.01 6.31 11.54
N PRO A 55 -2.74 6.75 11.60
CA PRO A 55 -2.15 7.18 12.86
C PRO A 55 -2.92 8.41 13.34
N THR A 56 -2.85 8.76 14.61
CA THR A 56 -3.59 9.88 15.26
C THR A 56 -3.43 11.28 14.63
N ALA A 57 -2.73 11.39 13.50
CA ALA A 57 -2.52 12.59 12.69
C ALA A 57 -3.66 12.86 11.68
N ASN A 58 -3.87 14.13 11.33
CA ASN A 58 -4.86 14.56 10.33
C ASN A 58 -4.45 14.34 8.86
N THR A 59 -3.28 13.77 8.61
CA THR A 59 -2.77 13.51 7.27
C THR A 59 -3.55 12.36 6.63
N THR A 60 -3.99 12.55 5.38
CA THR A 60 -4.71 11.53 4.60
C THR A 60 -3.81 10.71 3.70
N MET A 61 -2.70 11.28 3.22
CA MET A 61 -1.72 10.59 2.40
C MET A 61 -0.32 11.22 2.48
N VAL A 62 0.70 10.45 2.12
CA VAL A 62 2.08 10.90 1.92
C VAL A 62 2.59 10.38 0.58
N ASP A 63 3.16 11.28 -0.23
CA ASP A 63 3.78 10.96 -1.51
C ASP A 63 5.30 11.14 -1.45
N ALA A 64 6.03 10.24 -2.11
CA ALA A 64 7.48 10.33 -2.32
C ALA A 64 7.85 9.92 -3.74
N TYR A 65 8.88 10.58 -4.30
CA TYR A 65 9.32 10.35 -5.68
C TYR A 65 10.81 10.06 -5.73
N ILE A 66 11.18 8.97 -6.41
CA ILE A 66 12.58 8.64 -6.72
C ILE A 66 12.67 8.39 -8.23
N GLY A 67 13.18 9.39 -8.97
CA GLY A 67 13.18 9.34 -10.43
C GLY A 67 11.76 9.21 -10.97
N ASN A 68 11.50 8.15 -11.74
CA ASN A 68 10.17 7.85 -12.31
C ASN A 68 9.34 6.90 -11.43
N VAL A 69 9.77 6.64 -10.20
CA VAL A 69 9.02 5.83 -9.24
C VAL A 69 8.29 6.74 -8.26
N HIS A 70 6.98 6.57 -8.16
CA HIS A 70 6.10 7.25 -7.23
C HIS A 70 5.63 6.27 -6.16
N PHE A 71 5.94 6.58 -4.90
CA PHE A 71 5.45 5.86 -3.73
C PHE A 71 4.36 6.69 -3.07
N ARG A 72 3.23 6.06 -2.78
CA ARG A 72 2.11 6.67 -2.05
C ARG A 72 1.74 5.80 -0.87
N LEU A 73 1.63 6.43 0.29
CA LEU A 73 1.03 5.84 1.48
C LEU A 73 -0.27 6.56 1.77
N ASN A 74 -1.37 5.83 1.74
CA ASN A 74 -2.69 6.31 2.12
C ASN A 74 -3.00 5.89 3.56
N TYR A 75 -3.68 6.75 4.30
CA TYR A 75 -4.14 6.49 5.66
C TYR A 75 -5.64 6.21 5.63
N ASP A 76 -6.02 4.95 5.88
CA ASP A 76 -7.41 4.52 5.87
C ASP A 76 -8.16 5.06 7.09
N TYR A 77 -9.33 5.65 6.87
CA TYR A 77 -10.07 6.38 7.90
C TYR A 77 -10.93 5.40 8.70
N VAL A 78 -10.62 5.22 9.99
CA VAL A 78 -11.21 4.21 10.90
C VAL A 78 -12.74 4.34 11.12
N TYR A 79 -13.39 5.38 10.60
CA TYR A 79 -14.79 5.71 10.92
C TYR A 79 -15.81 5.39 9.83
N GLU A 80 -15.42 4.91 8.66
CA GLU A 80 -16.39 4.56 7.63
C GLU A 80 -16.60 3.04 7.61
N GLU A 81 -17.77 2.62 8.09
CA GLU A 81 -18.39 1.32 7.81
C GLU A 81 -18.66 1.20 6.30
N TYR A 82 -17.60 1.14 5.48
CA TYR A 82 -17.70 0.73 4.09
C TYR A 82 -17.05 -0.64 3.92
N ASP A 83 -17.72 -1.44 3.10
CA ASP A 83 -17.51 -2.84 2.84
C ASP A 83 -16.19 -3.15 2.09
N ASP A 84 -15.21 -2.25 2.15
CA ASP A 84 -13.95 -2.26 1.38
C ASP A 84 -12.74 -1.97 2.28
N ASP A 85 -12.81 -2.38 3.54
CA ASP A 85 -11.66 -2.32 4.45
C ASP A 85 -10.54 -3.24 3.89
N HIS A 86 -9.43 -2.62 3.46
CA HIS A 86 -8.23 -3.27 2.93
C HIS A 86 -7.60 -4.27 3.93
N PHE A 87 -8.09 -4.31 5.18
CA PHE A 87 -7.65 -5.18 6.27
C PHE A 87 -8.70 -6.23 6.67
N LYS A 88 -9.79 -6.41 5.90
CA LYS A 88 -10.93 -7.28 6.23
C LYS A 88 -10.62 -8.74 6.56
N ASP A 89 -9.54 -9.29 6.03
CA ASP A 89 -9.16 -10.68 6.28
C ASP A 89 -8.66 -10.95 7.72
N GLU A 90 -8.52 -9.92 8.57
CA GLU A 90 -7.87 -10.05 9.88
C GLU A 90 -8.82 -10.04 11.09
N TYR A 91 -10.08 -9.61 10.93
CA TYR A 91 -11.03 -9.56 12.06
C TYR A 91 -11.85 -10.86 12.27
N VAL A 92 -11.74 -11.85 11.39
CA VAL A 92 -12.51 -13.11 11.47
C VAL A 92 -12.04 -14.03 12.62
N TYR A 93 -10.86 -13.81 13.18
CA TYR A 93 -10.28 -14.73 14.18
C TYR A 93 -10.33 -14.25 15.64
N GLN A 94 -10.84 -13.06 15.94
CA GLN A 94 -10.83 -12.55 17.33
C GLN A 94 -12.09 -12.86 18.14
N TYR A 95 -13.13 -13.46 17.53
CA TYR A 95 -14.40 -13.79 18.21
C TYR A 95 -14.64 -15.29 18.49
N LEU A 96 -13.71 -16.18 18.14
CA LEU A 96 -13.88 -17.62 18.35
C LEU A 96 -13.27 -18.16 19.65
N ASP A 97 -12.67 -17.32 20.50
CA ASP A 97 -11.94 -17.77 21.71
C ASP A 97 -12.66 -17.48 23.05
N PHE A 98 -13.98 -17.25 23.04
CA PHE A 98 -14.78 -17.15 24.27
C PHE A 98 -16.02 -18.05 24.23
N GLN A 99 -15.82 -19.36 24.18
CA GLN A 99 -16.76 -20.33 24.74
C GLN A 99 -15.98 -21.48 25.39
N ILE A 100 -15.63 -21.30 26.67
CA ILE A 100 -15.41 -22.39 27.63
C ILE A 100 -16.71 -22.58 28.41
#